data_AF-B4FG30-F1
#
_entry.id   AF-B4FG30-F1
#
_cell.length_a   1.000
_cell.length_b   1.000
_cell.length_c   1.000
_cell.angle_alpha   90.00
_cell.angle_beta   90.00
_cell.angle_gamma   90.00
#
_symmetry.space_group_name_H-M   'P 1'
#
loop_
_entity.id
_entity.type
_entity.pdbx_description
1 polymer ?
#
loop_
_entity_poly.entity_id
_entity_poly.type
_entity_poly.pdbx_seq_one_letter_code
_entity_poly.pdbx_strand_id
1 'polypeptide(L)'
;MIYFMCAEPDGVLSYDVSTGIWRQFAIPLPLHLTDHTLAEFQGRVMLVGLLCKNAATCICIWELQKMTLLWKEVDRMPNLWCLEFYGKHMKMKCLGNSGLLMLSLKAKHMNRLVTYNLLKREWQKVPDCMLPWSRKRQWITCGTAFDPVPCALV
;
A
#
# COMPACT_ATOMS: atom_id res chain seq x y z
N MET A 1 -6.64 -9.59 -16.70
CA MET A 1 -5.96 -10.39 -15.66
C MET A 1 -6.20 -9.75 -14.32
N ILE A 2 -6.59 -10.53 -13.32
CA ILE A 2 -6.71 -10.09 -11.93
C ILE A 2 -5.68 -10.86 -11.11
N TYR A 3 -4.98 -10.18 -10.19
CA TYR A 3 -4.00 -10.80 -9.31
C TYR A 3 -4.49 -10.83 -7.86
N PHE A 4 -4.21 -11.93 -7.16
CA PHE A 4 -4.59 -12.13 -5.77
C PHE A 4 -3.40 -12.61 -4.95
N MET A 5 -3.38 -12.25 -3.67
CA MET A 5 -2.50 -12.90 -2.70
C MET A 5 -3.12 -14.22 -2.26
N CYS A 6 -2.33 -15.28 -2.23
CA CYS A 6 -2.69 -16.56 -1.64
C CYS A 6 -2.04 -16.68 -0.27
N ALA A 7 -2.81 -17.09 0.74
CA ALA A 7 -2.33 -17.23 2.11
C ALA A 7 -1.73 -18.62 2.39
N GLU A 8 -2.14 -19.65 1.65
CA GLU A 8 -1.67 -21.01 1.90
C GLU A 8 -1.74 -21.87 0.62
N PRO A 9 -0.60 -22.24 0.01
CA PRO A 9 0.75 -21.74 0.29
C PRO A 9 0.90 -20.26 -0.11
N ASP A 10 1.80 -19.54 0.55
CA ASP A 10 2.15 -18.15 0.21
C ASP A 10 2.48 -18.03 -1.29
N GLY A 11 1.84 -17.07 -1.95
CA GLY A 11 2.09 -16.83 -3.37
C GLY A 11 1.14 -15.84 -3.99
N VAL A 12 1.20 -15.77 -5.32
CA VAL A 12 0.31 -14.94 -6.13
C VAL A 12 -0.52 -15.83 -7.04
N LEU A 13 -1.82 -15.56 -7.10
CA LEU A 13 -2.72 -16.14 -8.09
C LEU A 13 -2.98 -15.11 -9.18
N SER A 14 -3.12 -15.56 -10.42
CA SER A 14 -3.71 -14.77 -11.49
C SER A 14 -4.95 -15.45 -12.04
N TYR A 15 -5.97 -14.65 -12.31
CA TYR A 15 -7.19 -15.07 -12.97
C TYR A 15 -7.37 -14.32 -14.30
N ASP A 16 -7.48 -15.08 -15.38
CA ASP A 16 -7.86 -14.55 -16.68
C ASP A 16 -9.39 -14.51 -16.78
N VAL A 17 -9.95 -13.29 -16.72
CA VAL A 17 -11.40 -13.08 -16.81
C VAL A 17 -11.95 -13.50 -18.18
N SER A 18 -11.14 -13.42 -19.25
CA SER A 18 -11.60 -13.73 -20.60
C SER A 18 -11.68 -15.23 -20.88
N THR A 19 -10.73 -16.00 -20.33
CA THR A 19 -10.65 -17.45 -20.55
C THR A 19 -11.15 -18.26 -19.35
N GLY A 20 -11.33 -17.64 -18.19
CA GLY A 20 -11.69 -18.30 -16.93
C GLY A 20 -10.55 -19.09 -16.28
N ILE A 21 -9.32 -18.97 -16.77
CA ILE A 21 -8.18 -19.78 -16.33
C ILE A 21 -7.51 -19.16 -15.11
N TRP A 22 -7.26 -20.00 -14.10
CA TRP A 22 -6.45 -19.69 -12.93
C TRP A 22 -5.00 -20.14 -13.13
N ARG A 23 -4.05 -19.36 -12.62
CA ARG A 23 -2.64 -19.73 -12.51
C ARG A 23 -2.10 -19.37 -11.14
N GLN A 24 -1.25 -20.22 -10.60
CA GLN A 24 -0.58 -20.01 -9.32
C GLN A 24 0.91 -19.83 -9.54
N PHE A 25 1.48 -18.85 -8.84
CA PHE A 25 2.91 -18.58 -8.81
C PHE A 25 3.40 -18.73 -7.37
N ALA A 26 4.30 -19.69 -7.16
CA ALA A 26 4.98 -19.89 -5.88
C ALA A 26 6.05 -18.79 -5.68
N ILE A 27 5.59 -17.60 -5.28
CA ILE A 27 6.42 -16.43 -5.08
C ILE A 27 6.49 -16.18 -3.57
N PRO A 28 7.65 -16.41 -2.93
CA PRO A 28 7.77 -16.20 -1.49
C PRO A 28 7.62 -14.72 -1.16
N LEU A 29 6.91 -14.42 -0.07
CA LEU A 29 6.79 -13.06 0.43
C LEU A 29 8.14 -12.53 0.97
N PRO A 30 8.39 -11.22 0.88
CA PRO A 30 9.49 -10.60 1.61
C PRO A 30 9.46 -10.96 3.11
N LEU A 31 10.63 -11.26 3.68
CA LEU A 31 10.76 -11.60 5.10
C LEU A 31 10.25 -10.46 5.99
N HIS A 32 9.52 -10.81 7.05
CA HIS A 32 8.94 -9.86 8.01
C HIS A 32 7.87 -8.90 7.44
N LEU A 33 7.29 -9.24 6.29
CA LEU A 33 6.17 -8.52 5.73
C LEU A 33 4.88 -8.79 6.51
N THR A 34 4.15 -7.73 6.80
CA THR A 34 2.84 -7.75 7.48
C THR A 34 1.94 -6.72 6.81
N ASP A 35 0.61 -6.90 6.91
CA ASP A 35 -0.40 -5.98 6.35
C ASP A 35 -0.01 -5.44 4.97
N HIS A 36 -0.12 -6.30 3.96
CA HIS A 36 0.31 -6.00 2.60
C HIS A 36 -0.87 -6.03 1.62
N THR A 37 -0.68 -5.43 0.45
CA THR A 37 -1.69 -5.33 -0.61
C THR A 37 -1.01 -5.30 -1.96
N LEU A 38 -1.61 -5.95 -2.96
CA LEU A 38 -1.18 -5.84 -4.35
C LEU A 38 -1.65 -4.52 -4.95
N ALA A 39 -0.81 -3.93 -5.77
CA ALA A 39 -1.14 -2.77 -6.59
C ALA A 39 -0.65 -2.99 -8.02
N GLU A 40 -1.20 -2.23 -8.96
CA GLU A 40 -0.77 -2.23 -10.35
C GLU A 40 -0.23 -0.85 -10.71
N PHE A 41 0.84 -0.85 -11.52
CA PHE A 41 1.35 0.37 -12.11
C PHE A 41 2.03 0.13 -13.47
N GLN A 42 1.44 0.64 -14.55
CA GLN A 42 1.99 0.54 -15.91
C GLN A 42 2.31 -0.91 -16.34
N GLY A 43 1.39 -1.83 -16.07
CA GLY A 43 1.51 -3.26 -16.36
C GLY A 43 2.47 -4.01 -15.43
N ARG A 44 2.89 -3.41 -14.31
CA ARG A 44 3.73 -4.04 -13.29
C ARG A 44 2.90 -4.39 -12.07
N VAL A 45 3.16 -5.59 -11.55
CA VAL A 45 2.58 -6.04 -10.27
C VAL A 45 3.47 -5.52 -9.16
N MET A 46 2.87 -4.70 -8.30
CA MET A 46 3.51 -4.10 -7.15
C MET A 46 2.97 -4.74 -5.88
N LEU A 47 3.80 -4.81 -4.85
CA LEU A 47 3.42 -5.21 -3.51
C LEU A 47 3.76 -4.05 -2.58
N VAL A 48 2.81 -3.67 -1.73
CA VAL A 48 2.98 -2.59 -0.76
C VAL A 48 2.63 -3.13 0.60
N GLY A 49 3.46 -2.92 1.61
CA GLY A 49 3.18 -3.43 2.94
C GLY A 49 4.14 -2.97 4.01
N LEU A 50 3.86 -3.41 5.24
CA LEU A 50 4.66 -3.08 6.41
C LEU A 50 5.78 -4.10 6.60
N LEU A 51 7.02 -3.63 6.59
CA LEU A 51 8.18 -4.39 6.99
C LEU A 51 8.46 -4.14 8.48
N CYS A 52 8.30 -5.18 9.31
CA CYS A 52 8.44 -5.08 10.76
C CYS A 52 9.69 -5.84 11.23
N LYS A 53 10.78 -5.14 11.54
CA LYS A 53 12.00 -5.75 12.09
C LYS A 53 12.27 -5.22 13.49
N ASN A 54 12.37 -6.12 14.47
CA ASN A 54 12.43 -5.79 15.89
C ASN A 54 11.21 -4.92 16.29
N ALA A 55 11.43 -3.67 16.71
CA ALA A 55 10.38 -2.72 17.03
C ALA A 55 10.21 -1.62 15.95
N ALA A 56 10.92 -1.70 14.83
CA ALA A 56 10.83 -0.75 13.74
C ALA A 56 9.85 -1.23 12.67
N THR A 57 8.90 -0.37 12.33
CA THR A 57 7.89 -0.61 11.29
C THR A 57 8.04 0.43 10.19
N CYS A 58 8.14 -0.02 8.94
CA CYS A 58 8.36 0.84 7.79
C CYS A 58 7.54 0.35 6.59
N ILE A 59 7.03 1.27 5.77
CA ILE A 59 6.32 0.89 4.55
C ILE A 59 7.36 0.69 3.46
N CYS A 60 7.31 -0.44 2.77
CA CYS A 60 8.13 -0.63 1.57
C CYS A 60 7.26 -1.03 0.39
N ILE A 61 7.84 -0.84 -0.79
CA ILE A 61 7.22 -1.08 -2.07
C ILE A 61 8.13 -2.03 -2.84
N TRP A 62 7.57 -3.13 -3.29
CA TRP A 62 8.26 -4.13 -4.10
C TRP A 62 7.61 -4.23 -5.48
N GLU A 63 8.43 -4.52 -6.48
CA GLU A 63 8.00 -4.84 -7.85
C GLU A 63 8.29 -6.31 -8.12
N LEU A 64 7.31 -7.05 -8.64
CA LEU A 64 7.50 -8.43 -9.08
C LEU A 64 8.35 -8.47 -10.34
N GLN A 65 9.52 -9.08 -10.25
CA GLN A 65 10.43 -9.21 -11.39
C GLN A 65 9.95 -10.30 -12.35
N LYS A 66 9.72 -9.93 -13.61
CA LYS A 66 9.11 -10.83 -14.63
C LYS A 66 9.93 -12.09 -14.90
N MET A 67 11.27 -12.00 -14.91
CA MET A 67 12.14 -13.13 -15.24
C MET A 67 12.34 -14.08 -14.06
N THR A 68 12.52 -13.54 -12.86
CA THR A 68 12.87 -14.34 -11.68
C THR A 68 11.67 -14.75 -10.84
N LEU A 69 10.51 -14.10 -11.04
CA LEU A 69 9.33 -14.23 -10.19
C LEU A 69 9.67 -13.97 -8.71
N LEU A 70 10.50 -12.96 -8.46
CA LEU A 70 10.86 -12.54 -7.10
C LEU A 70 10.48 -11.08 -6.88
N TRP A 71 10.16 -10.75 -5.64
CA TRP A 71 9.94 -9.37 -5.21
C TRP A 71 11.26 -8.62 -5.10
N LYS A 72 11.37 -7.51 -5.82
CA LYS A 72 12.49 -6.57 -5.68
C LYS A 72 11.99 -5.31 -5.00
N GLU A 73 12.60 -4.94 -3.88
CA GLU A 73 12.30 -3.66 -3.24
C GLU A 73 12.70 -2.52 -4.19
N VAL A 74 11.76 -1.64 -4.51
CA VAL A 74 11.98 -0.51 -5.42
C VAL A 74 11.96 0.83 -4.70
N ASP A 75 11.27 0.90 -3.56
CA ASP A 75 11.32 2.08 -2.69
C ASP A 75 10.85 1.76 -1.27
N ARG A 76 11.18 2.66 -0.34
CA ARG A 76 10.85 2.58 1.08
C ARG A 76 10.54 3.96 1.63
N MET A 77 9.56 4.01 2.54
CA MET A 77 9.23 5.25 3.25
C MET A 77 10.48 5.78 3.98
N PRO A 78 10.73 7.11 3.97
CA PRO A 78 11.90 7.68 4.63
C PRO A 78 12.04 7.24 6.09
N ASN A 79 13.25 6.84 6.49
CA ASN A 79 13.54 6.29 7.82
C ASN A 79 13.07 7.20 8.97
N LEU A 80 13.19 8.53 8.80
CA LEU A 80 12.75 9.51 9.79
C LEU A 80 11.25 9.39 10.09
N TRP A 81 10.43 9.00 9.11
CA TRP A 81 9.00 8.80 9.30
C TRP A 81 8.71 7.46 9.96
N CYS A 82 9.50 6.42 9.65
CA CYS A 82 9.38 5.10 10.28
C CYS A 82 9.63 5.15 11.79
N LEU A 83 10.46 6.10 12.27
CA LEU A 83 10.66 6.35 13.70
C LEU A 83 9.38 6.76 14.44
N GLU A 84 8.42 7.42 13.78
CA GLU A 84 7.13 7.79 14.39
C GLU A 84 6.29 6.55 14.77
N PHE A 85 6.63 5.39 14.20
CA PHE A 85 5.94 4.11 14.38
C PHE A 85 6.68 3.14 15.29
N TYR A 86 7.85 3.52 15.80
CA TYR A 86 8.67 2.63 16.63
C TYR A 86 7.91 2.13 17.86
N GLY A 87 7.95 0.82 18.09
CA GLY A 87 7.25 0.15 19.20
C GLY A 87 5.72 0.14 19.09
N LYS A 88 5.15 0.60 17.98
CA LYS A 88 3.70 0.59 17.76
C LYS A 88 3.31 -0.59 16.87
N HIS A 89 2.28 -1.32 17.27
CA HIS A 89 1.58 -2.26 16.40
C HIS A 89 0.76 -1.49 15.38
N MET A 90 1.35 -1.28 14.21
CA MET A 90 0.72 -0.58 13.10
C MET A 90 -0.12 -1.55 12.29
N LYS A 91 -1.30 -1.08 11.87
CA LYS A 91 -2.08 -1.67 10.80
C LYS A 91 -2.06 -0.78 9.59
N MET A 92 -1.98 -1.36 8.41
CA MET A 92 -1.98 -0.63 7.14
C MET A 92 -3.16 -1.05 6.26
N LYS A 93 -3.80 -0.07 5.63
CA LYS A 93 -4.60 -0.26 4.43
C LYS A 93 -3.99 0.52 3.29
N CYS A 94 -3.91 -0.08 2.11
CA CYS A 94 -3.40 0.55 0.90
C CYS A 94 -4.48 0.57 -0.17
N LEU A 95 -4.62 1.70 -0.86
CA LEU A 95 -5.47 1.86 -2.03
C LEU A 95 -4.65 2.55 -3.11
N GLY A 96 -4.69 2.02 -4.34
CA GLY A 96 -3.96 2.57 -5.47
C GLY A 96 -4.92 2.93 -6.59
N ASN A 97 -4.74 4.11 -7.20
CA ASN A 97 -5.39 4.45 -8.46
C ASN A 97 -4.46 5.37 -9.27
N SER A 98 -4.35 5.10 -10.58
CA SER A 98 -3.69 5.99 -11.56
C SER A 98 -2.27 6.42 -11.16
N GLY A 99 -1.50 5.50 -10.58
CA GLY A 99 -0.13 5.76 -10.14
C GLY A 99 0.01 6.50 -8.82
N LEU A 100 -1.07 6.74 -8.08
CA LEU A 100 -1.03 7.24 -6.72
C LEU A 100 -1.48 6.16 -5.74
N LEU A 101 -0.64 5.87 -4.75
CA LEU A 101 -0.99 5.03 -3.61
C LEU A 101 -1.38 5.91 -2.43
N MET A 102 -2.43 5.52 -1.72
CA MET A 102 -2.86 6.09 -0.45
C MET A 102 -2.78 5.01 0.63
N LEU A 103 -2.10 5.35 1.73
CA LEU A 103 -1.77 4.44 2.81
C LEU A 103 -2.35 4.99 4.11
N SER A 104 -3.26 4.23 4.71
CA SER A 104 -3.84 4.50 6.03
C SER A 104 -3.15 3.68 7.08
N LEU A 105 -2.48 4.35 8.02
CA LEU A 105 -1.67 3.76 9.08
C LEU A 105 -2.35 3.98 10.43
N LYS A 106 -2.72 2.89 11.09
CA LYS A 106 -3.48 2.94 12.35
C LYS A 106 -2.76 2.19 13.46
N ALA A 107 -2.66 2.82 14.63
CA ALA A 107 -2.35 2.18 15.92
C ALA A 107 -3.33 2.69 16.98
N LYS A 108 -3.24 2.17 18.22
CA LYS A 108 -4.20 2.43 19.31
C LYS A 108 -4.55 3.92 19.49
N HIS A 109 -3.56 4.81 19.38
CA HIS A 109 -3.72 6.26 19.54
C HIS A 109 -3.13 7.05 18.35
N MET A 110 -3.10 6.45 17.17
CA MET A 110 -2.49 7.05 15.98
C MET A 110 -3.29 6.69 14.73
N ASN A 111 -3.59 7.69 13.91
CA ASN A 111 -4.15 7.50 12.58
C ASN A 111 -3.46 8.49 11.63
N ARG A 112 -2.56 8.00 10.78
CA ARG A 112 -1.83 8.80 9.79
C ARG A 112 -2.18 8.36 8.39
N LEU A 113 -2.22 9.32 7.49
CA LEU A 113 -2.34 9.09 6.06
C LEU A 113 -1.04 9.52 5.39
N VAL A 114 -0.58 8.68 4.48
CA VAL A 114 0.58 8.93 3.63
C VAL A 114 0.19 8.58 2.21
N THR A 115 0.70 9.33 1.25
CA THR A 115 0.58 9.00 -0.17
C THR A 115 1.95 8.72 -0.76
N TYR A 116 1.96 7.92 -1.82
CA TYR A 116 3.15 7.66 -2.60
C TYR A 116 2.82 7.76 -4.08
N ASN A 117 3.54 8.64 -4.78
CA ASN A 117 3.42 8.81 -6.21
C ASN A 117 4.38 7.84 -6.92
N LEU A 118 3.84 6.85 -7.64
CA LEU A 118 4.62 5.83 -8.34
C LEU A 118 5.37 6.37 -9.57
N LEU A 119 4.88 7.45 -10.19
CA LEU A 119 5.55 8.11 -11.32
C LEU A 119 6.79 8.87 -10.84
N LYS A 120 6.63 9.69 -9.79
CA LYS A 120 7.70 10.55 -9.25
C LYS A 120 8.58 9.87 -8.22
N ARG A 121 8.12 8.75 -7.65
CA ARG A 121 8.72 8.06 -6.51
C ARG A 121 8.84 8.96 -5.28
N GLU A 122 7.75 9.64 -4.97
CA GLU A 122 7.70 10.64 -3.91
C GLU A 122 6.69 10.26 -2.84
N TRP A 123 7.16 10.31 -1.59
CA TRP A 123 6.33 10.15 -0.40
C TRP A 123 5.80 11.50 0.06
N GLN A 124 4.53 11.56 0.44
CA GLN A 124 3.92 12.77 0.98
C GLN A 124 3.03 12.44 2.19
N LYS A 125 3.19 13.17 3.28
CA LYS A 125 2.27 13.11 4.42
C LYS A 125 1.00 13.86 4.05
N VAL A 126 -0.15 13.24 4.31
CA VAL A 126 -1.43 13.93 4.18
C VAL A 126 -1.71 14.67 5.49
N PRO A 127 -2.02 15.97 5.45
CA PRO A 127 -2.38 16.73 6.64
C PRO A 127 -3.56 16.11 7.39
N ASP A 128 -3.63 16.37 8.69
CA ASP A 128 -4.75 15.92 9.50
C ASP A 128 -6.05 16.60 9.02
N CYS A 129 -7.11 15.80 8.82
CA CYS A 129 -8.41 16.34 8.45
C CYS A 129 -9.08 16.99 9.66
N MET A 130 -9.16 18.31 9.60
CA MET A 130 -9.81 19.18 10.60
C MET A 130 -11.09 19.75 9.97
N LEU A 131 -12.25 19.40 10.52
CA LEU A 131 -13.52 19.96 10.02
C LEU A 131 -13.74 21.36 10.60
N PRO A 132 -14.30 22.32 9.82
CA PRO A 132 -14.47 23.70 10.26
C PRO A 132 -15.23 23.84 11.59
N TRP A 133 -16.24 23.00 11.81
CA TRP A 133 -17.11 23.05 12.99
C TRP A 133 -16.74 22.07 14.10
N SER A 134 -15.66 21.29 13.94
CA SER A 134 -15.20 20.38 14.98
C SER A 134 -13.69 20.46 15.18
N ARG A 135 -13.26 20.83 16.39
CA ARG A 135 -11.84 20.71 16.79
C ARG A 135 -11.38 19.25 16.96
N LYS A 136 -12.27 18.28 16.72
CA LYS A 136 -11.96 16.85 16.77
C LYS A 136 -11.37 16.41 15.43
N ARG A 137 -10.18 15.84 15.49
CA ARG A 137 -9.51 15.22 14.35
C ARG A 137 -10.35 14.04 13.84
N GLN A 138 -10.68 14.06 12.55
CA GLN A 138 -11.40 12.96 11.94
C GLN A 138 -10.46 11.80 11.62
N TRP A 139 -10.96 10.58 11.83
CA TRP A 139 -10.22 9.36 11.51
C TRP A 139 -10.65 8.88 10.13
N ILE A 140 -9.89 9.29 9.12
CA ILE A 140 -10.07 8.78 7.76
C ILE A 140 -9.68 7.30 7.77
N THR A 141 -10.53 6.47 7.17
CA THR A 141 -10.36 5.00 7.15
C THR A 141 -9.82 4.51 5.81
N CYS A 142 -10.19 5.18 4.73
CA CYS A 142 -9.84 4.87 3.35
C CYS A 142 -10.12 6.08 2.46
N GLY A 143 -9.66 6.00 1.21
CA GLY A 143 -9.74 7.07 0.22
C GLY A 143 -9.12 6.56 -1.08
N THR A 144 -9.46 7.19 -2.19
CA THR A 144 -9.01 6.77 -3.51
C THR A 144 -8.84 8.02 -4.35
N ALA A 145 -7.78 8.05 -5.15
CA ALA A 145 -7.57 9.12 -6.10
C ALA A 145 -8.59 8.97 -7.24
N PHE A 146 -9.17 10.06 -7.70
CA PHE A 146 -10.00 10.10 -8.90
C PHE A 146 -9.76 11.41 -9.62
N ASP A 147 -9.71 11.34 -10.94
CA ASP A 147 -9.69 12.49 -11.85
C ASP A 147 -10.65 12.15 -13.00
N PRO A 148 -11.67 12.97 -13.32
CA PRO A 148 -11.98 14.29 -12.76
C PRO A 148 -12.71 14.28 -11.42
N VAL A 149 -12.59 15.40 -10.71
CA VAL A 149 -13.36 15.74 -9.50
C VAL A 149 -14.86 15.75 -9.85
N PRO A 150 -15.76 15.24 -8.99
CA PRO A 150 -17.20 15.38 -9.20
C PRO A 150 -17.56 16.86 -9.39
N CYS A 151 -18.06 17.21 -10.59
CA CYS A 151 -18.29 18.59 -11.01
C CYS A 151 -19.43 19.30 -10.25
N ALA A 152 -20.07 18.67 -9.27
CA ALA A 152 -21.17 19.25 -8.50
C ALA A 152 -20.73 20.26 -7.42
N LEU A 153 -19.46 20.67 -7.40
CA LEU A 153 -18.88 21.60 -6.42
C LEU A 153 -18.23 22.85 -7.08
N VAL A 154 -18.59 23.16 -8.33
CA VAL A 154 -18.24 24.43 -8.99
C VAL A 154 -19.44 25.37 -8.98
#